data_AF-A0AAD8VEU4-F1
#
_entry.id   AF-A0AAD8VEU4-F1
#
_cell.length_a   1.000
_cell.length_b   1.000
_cell.length_c   1.000
_cell.angle_alpha   90.00
_cell.angle_beta   90.00
_cell.angle_gamma   90.00
#
_symmetry.space_group_name_H-M   'P 1'
#
loop_
_entity.id
_entity.type
_entity.pdbx_description
1 polymer ?
#
loop_
_entity_poly.entity_id
_entity_poly.type
_entity_poly.pdbx_seq_one_letter_code
_entity_poly.pdbx_strand_id
1 'polypeptide(L)'
;MLTNRVLLVDRAKTLGDIFCEPFPGTTWLLPLDFPLEGYSDLSEEAAESYANVTLRNNTGPASEHRFVYITLDHGASAANRLAYCDDHRQFLHRVQWVVLRTDCYIAPSLFLNPAYQEELHRMFPRKDAVFYVISRYLLHPTNDVWGMVTRFYDSYLKNADETLGIQIRVLDEDTPPQNILDQILACTSQEHLLPGVVVAGAGGVPPPLQTRARTKAVLVTGLSGWHHDRIREMYWQSATADGEVVSVHQPSHEEFQEFFLAMHDMKALAEMYLLSMTDAIVTSGWSTFGYVGSGLGGLTPYLMMRPVHRKLPDTRCKRAMSMEPCAQGPAYFECTRREYNHGRSFSPACPGSCPGSASSGERANNASLGLN
;
A
#
# COMPACT_ATOMS: atom_id res chain seq x y z
N MET A 1 -6.41 -19.40 2.92
CA MET A 1 -7.88 -19.43 2.70
C MET A 1 -8.23 -20.23 1.46
N LEU A 2 -7.95 -19.74 0.25
CA LEU A 2 -8.34 -20.41 -1.03
C LEU A 2 -7.82 -21.85 -1.22
N THR A 3 -6.71 -22.20 -0.58
CA THR A 3 -6.03 -23.49 -0.77
C THR A 3 -6.14 -24.43 0.44
N ASN A 4 -6.96 -24.10 1.45
CA ASN A 4 -7.07 -24.86 2.71
C ASN A 4 -5.72 -25.10 3.42
N ARG A 5 -4.80 -24.13 3.30
CA ARG A 5 -3.47 -24.16 3.94
C ARG A 5 -3.45 -23.35 5.23
N VAL A 6 -2.61 -23.79 6.16
CA VAL A 6 -2.20 -23.01 7.33
C VAL A 6 -1.17 -21.97 6.88
N LEU A 7 -1.30 -20.75 7.37
CA LEU A 7 -0.33 -19.68 7.17
C LEU A 7 0.73 -19.76 8.28
N LEU A 8 1.99 -19.89 7.89
CA LEU A 8 3.13 -19.62 8.75
C LEU A 8 3.93 -18.46 8.15
N VAL A 9 4.34 -17.52 8.98
CA VAL A 9 5.06 -16.32 8.58
C VAL A 9 6.47 -16.41 9.13
N ASP A 10 7.45 -16.27 8.25
CA ASP A 10 8.82 -16.09 8.70
C ASP A 10 8.90 -14.81 9.54
N ARG A 11 9.31 -14.97 10.80
CA ARG A 11 9.41 -13.87 11.76
C ARG A 11 10.51 -12.87 11.39
N ALA A 12 11.42 -13.26 10.50
CA ALA A 12 12.63 -12.51 10.16
C ALA A 12 13.29 -11.97 11.43
N LYS A 13 13.42 -10.64 11.56
CA LYS A 13 13.97 -10.01 12.77
C LYS A 13 12.94 -9.32 13.66
N THR A 14 11.86 -8.77 13.09
CA THR A 14 11.02 -7.78 13.80
C THR A 14 9.52 -8.07 13.79
N LEU A 15 9.04 -9.09 13.06
CA LEU A 15 7.59 -9.31 12.90
C LEU A 15 6.87 -9.54 14.23
N GLY A 16 7.47 -10.35 15.11
CA GLY A 16 6.93 -10.64 16.44
C GLY A 16 6.96 -9.43 17.39
N ASP A 17 7.75 -8.40 17.08
CA ASP A 17 7.83 -7.18 17.87
C ASP A 17 6.76 -6.16 17.46
N ILE A 18 6.26 -6.23 16.22
CA ILE A 18 5.34 -5.23 15.65
C ILE A 18 3.88 -5.71 15.58
N PHE A 19 3.61 -7.02 15.50
CA PHE A 19 2.25 -7.56 15.45
C PHE A 19 1.95 -8.58 16.55
N CYS A 20 0.71 -8.54 17.04
CA CYS A 20 0.11 -9.56 17.90
C CYS A 20 -0.19 -10.85 17.13
N GLU A 21 -0.46 -11.93 17.86
CA GLU A 21 -0.97 -13.18 17.28
C GLU A 21 -2.41 -13.02 16.77
N PRO A 22 -2.69 -13.26 15.48
CA PRO A 22 -4.03 -13.06 14.92
C PRO A 22 -4.97 -14.26 15.09
N PHE A 23 -4.45 -15.43 15.45
CA PHE A 23 -5.21 -16.69 15.52
C PHE A 23 -5.33 -17.18 16.97
N PRO A 24 -6.54 -17.24 17.56
CA PRO A 24 -6.73 -17.60 18.97
C PRO A 24 -6.09 -18.93 19.36
N GLY A 25 -5.29 -18.92 20.43
CA GLY A 25 -4.67 -20.12 21.01
C GLY A 25 -3.56 -20.75 20.16
N THR A 26 -3.07 -20.06 19.13
CA THR A 26 -2.03 -20.56 18.22
C THR A 26 -1.00 -19.48 17.91
N THR A 27 0.07 -19.85 17.19
CA THR A 27 1.01 -18.89 16.63
C THR A 27 1.05 -19.01 15.11
N TRP A 28 1.08 -17.87 14.42
CA TRP A 28 1.36 -17.82 12.98
C TRP A 28 2.86 -17.76 12.67
N LEU A 29 3.73 -17.61 13.67
CA LEU A 29 5.17 -17.48 13.46
C LEU A 29 5.76 -18.83 13.10
N LEU A 30 6.60 -18.86 12.07
CA LEU A 30 7.37 -20.05 11.71
C LEU A 30 8.28 -20.44 12.90
N PRO A 31 8.27 -21.72 13.35
CA PRO A 31 9.15 -22.19 14.42
C PRO A 31 10.63 -22.01 14.08
N LEU A 32 11.46 -21.73 15.09
CA LEU A 32 12.91 -21.53 14.90
C LEU A 32 13.64 -22.83 14.52
N ASP A 33 13.07 -23.97 14.88
CA ASP A 33 13.53 -25.33 14.57
C ASP A 33 12.83 -25.90 13.32
N PHE A 34 12.32 -25.03 12.44
CA PHE A 34 11.69 -25.47 11.19
C PHE A 34 12.69 -26.26 10.33
N PRO A 35 12.36 -27.49 9.89
CA PRO A 35 13.33 -28.42 9.31
C PRO A 35 13.77 -28.07 7.88
N LEU A 36 13.16 -27.07 7.24
CA LEU A 36 13.62 -26.58 5.96
C LEU A 36 14.65 -25.48 6.24
N GLU A 37 15.92 -25.75 5.97
CA GLU A 37 17.00 -24.76 6.09
C GLU A 37 17.24 -24.06 4.74
N GLY A 38 17.72 -22.82 4.77
CA GLY A 38 18.13 -22.07 3.56
C GLY A 38 17.00 -21.64 2.63
N TYR A 39 15.73 -21.77 3.03
CA TYR A 39 14.59 -21.37 2.18
C TYR A 39 14.56 -19.87 1.87
N SER A 40 15.20 -19.05 2.71
CA SER A 40 15.32 -17.59 2.52
C SER A 40 16.18 -17.21 1.32
N ASP A 41 17.14 -18.08 0.95
CA ASP A 41 18.14 -17.82 -0.08
C ASP A 41 17.72 -18.38 -1.45
N LEU A 42 16.52 -18.96 -1.55
CA LEU A 42 16.00 -19.53 -2.79
C LEU A 42 15.73 -18.45 -3.84
N SER A 43 16.12 -18.75 -5.08
CA SER A 43 15.91 -17.91 -6.26
C SER A 43 15.06 -18.62 -7.32
N GLU A 44 14.74 -17.93 -8.41
CA GLU A 44 13.94 -18.51 -9.50
C GLU A 44 14.59 -19.75 -10.14
N GLU A 45 15.93 -19.83 -10.07
CA GLU A 45 16.75 -20.89 -10.62
C GLU A 45 16.78 -22.16 -9.77
N ALA A 46 16.32 -22.10 -8.51
CA ALA A 46 16.28 -23.24 -7.60
C ALA A 46 15.50 -24.42 -8.21
N ALA A 47 15.93 -25.65 -7.96
CA ALA A 47 15.26 -26.84 -8.51
C ALA A 47 13.80 -26.94 -8.04
N GLU A 48 13.52 -26.41 -6.85
CA GLU A 48 12.23 -26.40 -6.17
C GLU A 48 11.33 -25.23 -6.59
N SER A 49 11.82 -24.32 -7.43
CA SER A 49 11.05 -23.22 -8.03
C SER A 49 9.83 -23.78 -8.78
N TYR A 50 8.66 -23.15 -8.60
CA TYR A 50 7.41 -23.57 -9.22
C TYR A 50 7.54 -23.70 -10.74
N ALA A 51 8.20 -22.74 -11.40
CA ALA A 51 8.47 -22.82 -12.82
C ALA A 51 9.26 -24.08 -13.22
N ASN A 52 10.27 -24.45 -12.42
CA ASN A 52 11.10 -25.62 -12.70
C ASN A 52 10.35 -26.92 -12.45
N VAL A 53 9.50 -26.98 -11.42
CA VAL A 53 8.73 -28.19 -11.07
C VAL A 53 7.49 -28.38 -11.96
N THR A 54 6.89 -27.31 -12.48
CA THR A 54 5.63 -27.42 -13.25
C THR A 54 5.80 -27.34 -14.76
N LEU A 55 6.88 -26.75 -15.25
CA LEU A 55 7.09 -26.53 -16.69
C LEU A 55 8.19 -27.42 -17.28
N ARG A 56 9.11 -27.94 -16.47
CA ARG A 56 10.09 -28.92 -16.94
C ARG A 56 9.53 -30.31 -16.70
N ASN A 57 9.12 -31.00 -17.77
CA ASN A 57 8.64 -32.40 -17.82
C ASN A 57 9.56 -33.46 -17.15
N ASN A 58 10.69 -33.05 -16.56
CA ASN A 58 11.69 -33.90 -15.92
C ASN A 58 11.54 -33.99 -14.39
N THR A 59 10.56 -33.33 -13.80
CA THR A 59 10.28 -33.40 -12.36
C THR A 59 9.07 -34.30 -12.15
N GLY A 60 9.19 -35.26 -11.23
CA GLY A 60 8.21 -36.33 -11.02
C GLY A 60 6.86 -35.83 -10.48
N PRO A 61 5.96 -36.76 -10.09
CA PRO A 61 4.68 -36.42 -9.47
C PRO A 61 4.81 -35.41 -8.31
N ALA A 62 3.81 -34.52 -8.15
CA ALA A 62 3.75 -33.53 -7.06
C ALA A 62 4.01 -34.10 -5.64
N SER A 63 3.65 -35.37 -5.42
CA SER A 63 3.86 -36.10 -4.17
C SER A 63 5.32 -36.40 -3.84
N GLU A 64 6.23 -36.31 -4.82
CA GLU A 64 7.66 -36.52 -4.63
C GLU A 64 8.36 -35.25 -4.12
N HIS A 65 7.71 -34.09 -4.23
CA HIS A 65 8.24 -32.82 -3.76
C HIS A 65 7.72 -32.51 -2.35
N ARG A 66 8.63 -32.49 -1.36
CA ARG A 66 8.29 -32.11 0.02
C ARG A 66 7.84 -30.66 0.13
N PHE A 67 8.45 -29.78 -0.66
CA PHE A 67 8.08 -28.37 -0.76
C PHE A 67 8.24 -27.86 -2.19
N VAL A 68 7.61 -26.73 -2.47
CA VAL A 68 7.82 -25.93 -3.67
C VAL A 68 8.08 -24.48 -3.26
N TYR A 69 8.98 -23.82 -3.99
CA TYR A 69 9.26 -22.40 -3.84
C TYR A 69 8.54 -21.60 -4.93
N ILE A 70 7.78 -20.59 -4.51
CA ILE A 70 7.10 -19.66 -5.40
C ILE A 70 7.66 -18.27 -5.10
N THR A 71 8.21 -17.62 -6.11
CA THR A 71 8.48 -16.18 -6.06
C THR A 71 7.49 -15.43 -6.94
N LEU A 72 6.85 -14.42 -6.35
CA LEU A 72 5.97 -13.47 -7.01
C LEU A 72 6.44 -12.04 -6.71
N ASP A 73 7.75 -11.85 -6.62
CA ASP A 73 8.35 -10.52 -6.49
C ASP A 73 8.14 -9.69 -7.77
N HIS A 74 8.36 -8.38 -7.70
CA HIS A 74 8.26 -7.47 -8.84
C HIS A 74 9.09 -7.91 -10.05
N GLY A 75 10.24 -8.56 -9.81
CA GLY A 75 11.16 -9.09 -10.82
C GLY A 75 10.84 -10.51 -11.30
N ALA A 76 9.77 -11.14 -10.81
CA ALA A 76 9.49 -12.54 -11.12
C ALA A 76 9.30 -12.77 -12.63
N SER A 77 9.86 -13.87 -13.15
CA SER A 77 9.76 -14.22 -14.57
C SER A 77 8.33 -14.59 -14.97
N ALA A 78 8.06 -14.53 -16.28
CA ALA A 78 6.78 -14.98 -16.85
C ALA A 78 6.44 -16.43 -16.45
N ALA A 79 7.45 -17.29 -16.35
CA ALA A 79 7.30 -18.68 -15.97
C ALA A 79 6.82 -18.84 -14.51
N ASN A 80 7.42 -18.10 -13.56
CA ASN A 80 6.97 -18.13 -12.16
C ASN A 80 5.59 -17.51 -11.96
N ARG A 81 5.26 -16.46 -12.73
CA ARG A 81 3.93 -15.84 -12.71
C ARG A 81 2.81 -16.80 -13.14
N LEU A 82 3.10 -17.93 -13.78
CA LEU A 82 2.10 -18.98 -14.03
C LEU A 82 1.53 -19.60 -12.75
N ALA A 83 2.15 -19.38 -11.59
CA ALA A 83 1.58 -19.77 -10.30
C ALA A 83 0.22 -19.10 -10.02
N TYR A 84 -0.03 -17.91 -10.58
CA TYR A 84 -1.36 -17.29 -10.51
C TYR A 84 -2.44 -18.09 -11.24
N CYS A 85 -2.06 -18.82 -12.28
CA CYS A 85 -2.94 -19.68 -13.06
C CYS A 85 -3.00 -21.11 -12.54
N ASP A 86 -2.41 -21.40 -11.38
CA ASP A 86 -2.51 -22.74 -10.82
C ASP A 86 -3.98 -23.05 -10.51
N ASP A 87 -4.58 -23.84 -11.39
CA ASP A 87 -5.85 -24.54 -11.21
C ASP A 87 -5.73 -26.03 -11.53
N HIS A 88 -4.51 -26.51 -11.87
CA HIS A 88 -4.26 -27.71 -12.72
C HIS A 88 -4.64 -29.06 -12.08
N ARG A 89 -5.55 -29.06 -11.10
CA ARG A 89 -6.09 -30.19 -10.34
C ARG A 89 -5.05 -30.83 -9.42
N GLN A 90 -4.54 -29.93 -8.57
CA GLN A 90 -4.02 -30.14 -7.22
C GLN A 90 -2.50 -30.11 -7.05
N PHE A 91 -1.67 -29.54 -7.93
CA PHE A 91 -0.23 -29.44 -7.60
C PHE A 91 -0.02 -28.65 -6.30
N LEU A 92 -0.45 -27.37 -6.27
CA LEU A 92 -0.42 -26.57 -5.05
C LEU A 92 -1.47 -26.96 -4.00
N HIS A 93 -2.25 -28.03 -4.21
CA HIS A 93 -3.07 -28.64 -3.16
C HIS A 93 -2.51 -29.99 -2.64
N ARG A 94 -1.56 -30.61 -3.36
CA ARG A 94 -0.94 -31.92 -3.02
C ARG A 94 0.42 -31.75 -2.40
N VAL A 95 1.19 -30.76 -2.83
CA VAL A 95 2.49 -30.47 -2.22
C VAL A 95 2.25 -30.10 -0.76
N GLN A 96 3.04 -30.67 0.15
CA GLN A 96 2.83 -30.45 1.58
C GLN A 96 3.16 -28.99 1.97
N TRP A 97 4.32 -28.50 1.56
CA TRP A 97 4.83 -27.18 1.93
C TRP A 97 4.95 -26.25 0.72
N VAL A 98 4.52 -25.01 0.87
CA VAL A 98 4.72 -23.96 -0.13
C VAL A 98 5.48 -22.83 0.54
N VAL A 99 6.68 -22.54 0.05
CA VAL A 99 7.45 -21.36 0.45
C VAL A 99 7.13 -20.26 -0.55
N LEU A 100 6.45 -19.21 -0.10
CA LEU A 100 6.08 -18.07 -0.93
C LEU A 100 6.94 -16.86 -0.56
N ARG A 101 7.63 -16.28 -1.54
CA ARG A 101 8.27 -14.97 -1.45
C ARG A 101 7.58 -13.99 -2.38
N THR A 102 7.19 -12.83 -1.86
CA THR A 102 6.62 -11.75 -2.65
C THR A 102 6.83 -10.42 -1.94
N ASP A 103 7.12 -9.37 -2.71
CA ASP A 103 7.10 -7.96 -2.30
C ASP A 103 5.91 -7.19 -2.89
N CYS A 104 4.98 -7.91 -3.53
CA CYS A 104 3.85 -7.34 -4.27
C CYS A 104 2.51 -7.60 -3.58
N TYR A 105 1.55 -6.69 -3.78
CA TYR A 105 0.16 -6.96 -3.42
C TYR A 105 -0.51 -7.83 -4.50
N ILE A 106 -0.57 -9.13 -4.24
CA ILE A 106 -0.94 -10.14 -5.25
C ILE A 106 -2.45 -10.41 -5.36
N ALA A 107 -3.27 -9.85 -4.46
CA ALA A 107 -4.70 -10.20 -4.39
C ALA A 107 -5.48 -9.93 -5.68
N PRO A 108 -5.31 -8.80 -6.40
CA PRO A 108 -6.03 -8.55 -7.64
C PRO A 108 -5.75 -9.63 -8.71
N SER A 109 -4.52 -10.14 -8.78
CA SER A 109 -4.15 -11.20 -9.72
C SER A 109 -4.80 -12.55 -9.37
N LEU A 110 -5.17 -12.80 -8.11
CA LEU A 110 -5.91 -14.01 -7.72
C LEU A 110 -7.35 -14.01 -8.26
N PHE A 111 -8.00 -12.83 -8.39
CA PHE A 111 -9.33 -12.71 -8.99
C PHE A 111 -9.34 -13.02 -10.49
N LEU A 112 -8.17 -13.04 -11.14
CA LEU A 112 -8.04 -13.42 -12.55
C LEU A 112 -8.01 -14.94 -12.76
N ASN A 113 -7.80 -15.73 -11.70
CA ASN A 113 -7.79 -17.18 -11.78
C ASN A 113 -9.25 -17.72 -11.77
N PRO A 114 -9.72 -18.36 -12.86
CA PRO A 114 -11.09 -18.88 -12.93
C PRO A 114 -11.46 -19.85 -11.81
N ALA A 115 -10.49 -20.62 -11.27
CA ALA A 115 -10.74 -21.59 -10.21
C ALA A 115 -11.02 -20.96 -8.85
N TYR A 116 -10.54 -19.74 -8.59
CA TYR A 116 -10.76 -19.03 -7.34
C TYR A 116 -11.86 -17.97 -7.43
N GLN A 117 -12.31 -17.63 -8.64
CA GLN A 117 -13.27 -16.55 -8.85
C GLN A 117 -14.54 -16.73 -8.01
N GLU A 118 -15.22 -17.87 -8.10
CA GLU A 118 -16.48 -18.06 -7.38
C GLU A 118 -16.32 -17.87 -5.86
N GLU A 119 -15.29 -18.48 -5.27
CA GLU A 119 -15.02 -18.38 -3.84
C GLU A 119 -14.64 -16.94 -3.44
N LEU A 120 -13.77 -16.28 -4.21
CA LEU A 120 -13.39 -14.90 -3.97
C LEU A 120 -14.57 -13.93 -4.05
N HIS A 121 -15.53 -14.14 -4.96
CA HIS A 121 -16.74 -13.31 -5.05
C HIS A 121 -17.68 -13.52 -3.84
N ARG A 122 -17.70 -14.72 -3.26
CA ARG A 122 -18.46 -15.01 -2.04
C ARG A 122 -17.79 -14.41 -0.80
N MET A 123 -16.46 -14.56 -0.69
CA MET A 123 -15.67 -14.03 0.42
C MET A 123 -15.64 -12.50 0.44
N PHE A 124 -15.55 -11.88 -0.74
CA PHE A 124 -15.42 -10.43 -0.91
C PHE A 124 -16.47 -9.87 -1.88
N PRO A 125 -17.73 -9.67 -1.42
CA PRO A 125 -18.75 -9.02 -2.23
C PRO A 125 -18.33 -7.61 -2.70
N ARG A 126 -17.54 -6.91 -1.87
CA ARG A 126 -16.82 -5.69 -2.20
C ARG A 126 -15.39 -6.03 -2.59
N LYS A 127 -15.15 -6.19 -3.90
CA LYS A 127 -13.83 -6.48 -4.49
C LYS A 127 -12.79 -5.39 -4.21
N ASP A 128 -13.27 -4.20 -3.88
CA ASP A 128 -12.51 -3.01 -3.54
C ASP A 128 -12.26 -2.86 -2.02
N ALA A 129 -12.37 -3.95 -1.27
CA ALA A 129 -12.21 -3.98 0.20
C ALA A 129 -11.44 -5.21 0.72
N VAL A 130 -10.77 -5.96 -0.15
CA VAL A 130 -10.02 -7.17 0.19
C VAL A 130 -8.94 -6.88 1.22
N PHE A 131 -8.08 -5.88 0.96
CA PHE A 131 -7.02 -5.51 1.90
C PHE A 131 -7.61 -4.98 3.21
N TYR A 132 -8.64 -4.15 3.15
CA TYR A 132 -9.31 -3.60 4.34
C TYR A 132 -9.81 -4.70 5.27
N VAL A 133 -10.50 -5.71 4.74
CA VAL A 133 -11.04 -6.82 5.55
C VAL A 133 -9.91 -7.67 6.12
N ILE A 134 -8.93 -8.06 5.30
CA ILE A 134 -7.88 -9.00 5.71
C ILE A 134 -6.87 -8.35 6.66
N SER A 135 -6.46 -7.12 6.40
CA SER A 135 -5.50 -6.40 7.24
C SER A 135 -6.06 -6.17 8.65
N ARG A 136 -7.34 -5.79 8.77
CA ARG A 136 -7.98 -5.58 10.09
C ARG A 136 -8.19 -6.84 10.91
N TYR A 137 -8.12 -8.00 10.27
CA TYR A 137 -8.18 -9.30 10.94
C TYR A 137 -6.78 -9.79 11.34
N LEU A 138 -5.76 -9.59 10.49
CA LEU A 138 -4.42 -10.15 10.71
C LEU A 138 -3.47 -9.21 11.46
N LEU A 139 -3.54 -7.92 11.18
CA LEU A 139 -2.48 -6.98 11.54
C LEU A 139 -2.92 -6.21 12.76
N HIS A 140 -2.70 -6.73 13.96
CA HIS A 140 -2.94 -6.00 15.20
C HIS A 140 -1.61 -5.55 15.80
N PRO A 141 -1.38 -4.24 16.04
CA PRO A 141 -0.10 -3.78 16.56
C PRO A 141 0.14 -4.30 17.98
N THR A 142 1.40 -4.54 18.35
CA THR A 142 1.77 -4.83 19.74
C THR A 142 1.46 -3.65 20.66
N ASN A 143 1.45 -3.88 21.98
CA ASN A 143 1.19 -2.82 22.96
C ASN A 143 2.17 -1.65 22.86
N ASP A 144 3.44 -1.91 22.49
CA ASP A 144 4.45 -0.86 22.34
C ASP A 144 4.11 0.06 21.17
N VAL A 145 3.81 -0.52 20.01
CA VAL A 145 3.35 0.22 18.81
C VAL A 145 2.03 0.93 19.10
N TRP A 146 1.05 0.23 19.68
CA TRP A 146 -0.25 0.82 20.01
C TRP A 146 -0.14 1.96 21.03
N GLY A 147 0.81 1.86 21.96
CA GLY A 147 1.13 2.94 22.87
C GLY A 147 1.65 4.18 22.15
N MET A 148 2.48 4.03 21.10
CA MET A 148 2.92 5.16 20.28
C MET A 148 1.73 5.81 19.56
N VAL A 149 0.87 4.98 18.95
CA VAL A 149 -0.33 5.44 18.24
C VAL A 149 -1.26 6.22 19.17
N THR A 150 -1.63 5.65 20.32
CA THR A 150 -2.59 6.27 21.24
C THR A 150 -2.06 7.56 21.84
N ARG A 151 -0.81 7.59 22.31
CA ARG A 151 -0.19 8.81 22.85
C ARG A 151 -0.16 9.95 21.83
N PHE A 152 0.19 9.66 20.58
CA PHE A 152 0.21 10.70 19.55
C PHE A 152 -1.21 11.16 19.19
N TYR A 153 -2.13 10.23 18.95
CA TYR A 153 -3.51 10.55 18.62
C TYR A 153 -4.18 11.40 19.71
N ASP A 154 -4.10 10.97 20.96
CA ASP A 154 -4.71 11.68 22.10
C ASP A 154 -4.12 13.08 22.30
N SER A 155 -2.83 13.26 22.01
CA SER A 155 -2.13 14.54 22.23
C SER A 155 -2.34 15.54 21.11
N TYR A 156 -2.42 15.09 19.85
CA TYR A 156 -2.30 15.97 18.68
C TYR A 156 -3.51 15.94 17.73
N LEU A 157 -4.28 14.85 17.69
CA LEU A 157 -5.31 14.65 16.65
C LEU A 157 -6.74 14.65 17.21
N LYS A 158 -6.95 14.04 18.38
CA LYS A 158 -8.27 13.74 18.96
C LYS A 158 -9.23 14.92 19.09
N ASN A 159 -8.71 16.12 19.37
CA ASN A 159 -9.53 17.30 19.68
C ASN A 159 -9.84 18.16 18.46
N ALA A 160 -9.35 17.81 17.27
CA ALA A 160 -9.67 18.53 16.05
C ALA A 160 -11.08 18.17 15.54
N ASP A 161 -11.77 19.14 14.92
CA ASP A 161 -13.06 18.88 14.27
C ASP A 161 -12.92 18.06 12.97
N GLU A 162 -11.74 18.11 12.34
CA GLU A 162 -11.39 17.31 11.16
C GLU A 162 -9.88 16.99 11.17
N THR A 163 -9.53 15.82 10.65
CA THR A 163 -8.16 15.33 10.55
C THR A 163 -7.79 14.98 9.11
N LEU A 164 -6.61 15.42 8.68
CA LEU A 164 -6.09 15.17 7.33
C LEU A 164 -4.74 14.45 7.42
N GLY A 165 -4.63 13.26 6.84
CA GLY A 165 -3.36 12.57 6.65
C GLY A 165 -2.69 13.00 5.35
N ILE A 166 -1.40 13.34 5.40
CA ILE A 166 -0.57 13.60 4.22
C ILE A 166 0.65 12.70 4.30
N GLN A 167 0.62 11.62 3.52
CA GLN A 167 1.71 10.66 3.42
C GLN A 167 2.63 11.04 2.25
N ILE A 168 3.90 11.27 2.56
CA ILE A 168 4.91 11.78 1.63
C ILE A 168 6.02 10.75 1.46
N ARG A 169 6.14 10.21 0.24
CA ARG A 169 7.30 9.44 -0.22
C ARG A 169 7.88 10.08 -1.46
N VAL A 170 9.13 10.52 -1.36
CA VAL A 170 9.93 10.98 -2.49
C VAL A 170 10.79 9.79 -2.95
N LEU A 171 10.66 9.40 -4.22
CA LEU A 171 11.47 8.33 -4.83
C LEU A 171 12.55 8.99 -5.70
N ASP A 172 13.79 8.50 -5.60
CA ASP A 172 14.94 8.87 -6.45
C ASP A 172 15.53 10.30 -6.28
N GLU A 173 15.34 10.97 -5.13
CA GLU A 173 15.96 12.27 -4.86
C GLU A 173 16.57 12.36 -3.45
N ASP A 174 17.80 12.86 -3.36
CA ASP A 174 18.56 13.03 -2.10
C ASP A 174 18.13 14.26 -1.28
N THR A 175 17.28 15.13 -1.85
CA THR A 175 16.79 16.35 -1.19
C THR A 175 15.27 16.48 -1.29
N PRO A 176 14.57 16.92 -0.22
CA PRO A 176 13.13 17.18 -0.25
C PRO A 176 12.83 18.25 -1.30
N PRO A 177 12.09 17.92 -2.36
CA PRO A 177 12.08 18.80 -3.52
C PRO A 177 10.88 19.76 -3.43
N GLN A 178 11.12 21.06 -3.62
CA GLN A 178 10.09 22.12 -3.53
C GLN A 178 8.85 21.80 -4.39
N ASN A 179 9.02 21.15 -5.54
CA ASN A 179 7.91 20.73 -6.39
C ASN A 179 6.95 19.77 -5.71
N ILE A 180 7.39 18.93 -4.77
CA ILE A 180 6.49 18.04 -4.02
C ILE A 180 5.67 18.84 -3.01
N LEU A 181 6.28 19.82 -2.32
CA LEU A 181 5.52 20.77 -1.49
C LEU A 181 4.47 21.52 -2.31
N ASP A 182 4.86 22.07 -3.47
CA ASP A 182 3.93 22.77 -4.36
C ASP A 182 2.78 21.86 -4.82
N GLN A 183 3.08 20.57 -5.06
CA GLN A 183 2.08 19.57 -5.41
C GLN A 183 1.11 19.29 -4.25
N ILE A 184 1.61 19.15 -3.02
CA ILE A 184 0.81 18.94 -1.82
C ILE A 184 -0.15 20.12 -1.61
N LEU A 185 0.37 21.34 -1.62
CA LEU A 185 -0.42 22.55 -1.41
C LEU A 185 -1.47 22.75 -2.50
N ALA A 186 -1.10 22.51 -3.76
CA ALA A 186 -2.04 22.62 -4.87
C ALA A 186 -3.11 21.51 -4.83
N CYS A 187 -2.75 20.27 -4.47
CA CYS A 187 -3.71 19.17 -4.30
C CYS A 187 -4.72 19.49 -3.19
N THR A 188 -4.23 19.83 -2.00
CA THR A 188 -5.06 20.09 -0.83
C THR A 188 -5.95 21.31 -0.99
N SER A 189 -5.47 22.33 -1.72
CA SER A 189 -6.28 23.49 -2.10
C SER A 189 -7.35 23.15 -3.15
N GLN A 190 -6.98 22.46 -4.23
CA GLN A 190 -7.89 22.07 -5.32
C GLN A 190 -9.06 21.21 -4.80
N GLU A 191 -8.76 20.29 -3.88
CA GLU A 191 -9.73 19.33 -3.35
C GLU A 191 -10.39 19.81 -2.05
N HIS A 192 -10.18 21.08 -1.68
CA HIS A 192 -10.76 21.71 -0.47
C HIS A 192 -10.45 20.97 0.84
N LEU A 193 -9.29 20.30 0.90
CA LEU A 193 -8.82 19.59 2.09
C LEU A 193 -8.17 20.54 3.10
N LEU A 194 -7.49 21.57 2.59
CA LEU A 194 -6.87 22.61 3.41
C LEU A 194 -7.29 24.02 2.96
N PRO A 195 -7.48 24.95 3.91
CA PRO A 195 -7.85 26.32 3.60
C PRO A 195 -6.67 27.07 2.98
N GLY A 196 -6.98 27.99 2.06
CA GLY A 196 -6.01 28.96 1.57
C GLY A 196 -5.59 29.94 2.67
N VAL A 197 -4.44 30.59 2.50
CA VAL A 197 -3.93 31.60 3.42
C VAL A 197 -4.02 33.01 2.85
N VAL A 198 -4.19 34.00 3.72
CA VAL A 198 -4.25 35.42 3.36
C VAL A 198 -2.84 35.95 3.10
N VAL A 199 -2.57 36.41 1.89
CA VAL A 199 -1.25 36.98 1.51
C VAL A 199 -1.18 38.44 1.93
N ALA A 200 -0.37 38.71 2.97
CA ALA A 200 -0.09 40.06 3.45
C ALA A 200 0.67 40.86 2.36
N GLY A 201 -0.06 41.69 1.62
CA GLY A 201 0.46 42.46 0.47
C GLY A 201 -0.47 42.46 -0.75
N ALA A 202 -1.38 41.49 -0.85
CA ALA A 202 -2.40 41.44 -1.90
C ALA A 202 -3.73 42.11 -1.50
N GLY A 203 -3.74 42.92 -0.43
CA GLY A 203 -4.94 43.58 0.10
C GLY A 203 -5.90 42.63 0.84
N GLY A 204 -5.49 41.40 1.13
CA GLY A 204 -6.29 40.45 1.89
C GLY A 204 -6.45 40.88 3.35
N VAL A 205 -7.69 40.93 3.84
CA VAL A 205 -8.01 41.25 5.23
C VAL A 205 -8.23 39.93 5.98
N PRO A 206 -7.49 39.66 7.07
CA PRO A 206 -7.69 38.46 7.86
C PRO A 206 -9.11 38.44 8.44
N PRO A 207 -9.79 37.28 8.46
CA PRO A 207 -11.11 37.18 9.06
C PRO A 207 -11.06 37.55 10.54
N PRO A 208 -12.14 38.14 11.09
CA PRO A 208 -12.20 38.48 12.51
C PRO A 208 -12.10 37.22 13.36
N LEU A 209 -11.51 37.35 14.56
CA LEU A 209 -11.39 36.25 15.50
C LEU A 209 -12.78 35.65 15.78
N GLN A 210 -12.96 34.37 15.45
CA GLN A 210 -14.21 33.67 15.71
C GLN A 210 -14.19 33.04 17.10
N THR A 211 -15.31 33.10 17.82
CA THR A 211 -15.45 32.49 19.16
C THR A 211 -15.42 30.96 19.12
N ARG A 212 -15.71 30.36 17.97
CA ARG A 212 -15.61 28.92 17.73
C ARG A 212 -15.19 28.66 16.28
N ALA A 213 -13.91 28.90 16.00
CA ALA A 213 -13.33 28.51 14.72
C ALA A 213 -13.28 26.99 14.62
N ARG A 214 -13.57 26.45 13.43
CA ARG A 214 -13.39 25.03 13.14
C ARG A 214 -11.91 24.69 13.13
N THR A 215 -11.55 23.57 13.75
CA THR A 215 -10.16 23.14 13.94
C THR A 215 -9.83 21.96 13.03
N LYS A 216 -8.66 22.01 12.39
CA LYS A 216 -8.16 20.93 11.55
C LYS A 216 -6.76 20.52 12.00
N ALA A 217 -6.56 19.23 12.23
CA ALA A 217 -5.24 18.66 12.53
C ALA A 217 -4.70 17.90 11.32
N VAL A 218 -3.54 18.32 10.84
CA VAL A 218 -2.86 17.73 9.69
C VAL A 218 -1.74 16.84 10.20
N LEU A 219 -1.86 15.54 9.92
CA LEU A 219 -0.82 14.55 10.18
C LEU A 219 0.05 14.41 8.94
N VAL A 220 1.32 14.80 9.03
CA VAL A 220 2.31 14.63 7.96
C VAL A 220 3.22 13.46 8.30
N THR A 221 3.38 12.52 7.37
CA THR A 221 4.34 11.41 7.50
C THR A 221 5.29 11.40 6.30
N GLY A 222 6.56 11.10 6.57
CA GLY A 222 7.62 11.10 5.57
C GLY A 222 8.99 11.09 6.24
N LEU A 223 10.02 10.66 5.51
CA LEU A 223 11.37 10.53 6.07
C LEU A 223 11.94 11.87 6.53
N SER A 224 11.69 12.96 5.80
CA SER A 224 12.23 14.28 6.09
C SER A 224 11.22 15.18 6.79
N GLY A 225 11.67 15.91 7.81
CA GLY A 225 10.88 16.95 8.50
C GLY A 225 10.57 18.19 7.67
N TRP A 226 11.24 18.36 6.52
CA TRP A 226 11.20 19.61 5.75
C TRP A 226 9.79 19.98 5.24
N HIS A 227 9.02 19.02 4.73
CA HIS A 227 7.67 19.29 4.22
C HIS A 227 6.71 19.71 5.34
N HIS A 228 6.77 19.03 6.49
CA HIS A 228 6.02 19.39 7.69
C HIS A 228 6.33 20.83 8.11
N ASP A 229 7.62 21.16 8.25
CA ASP A 229 8.04 22.47 8.73
C ASP A 229 7.57 23.59 7.81
N ARG A 230 7.61 23.38 6.49
CA ARG A 230 7.10 24.36 5.52
C ARG A 230 5.59 24.56 5.59
N ILE A 231 4.82 23.50 5.69
CA ILE A 231 3.35 23.60 5.80
C ILE A 231 2.96 24.24 7.14
N ARG A 232 3.63 23.85 8.23
CA ARG A 232 3.44 24.44 9.56
C ARG A 232 3.77 25.93 9.57
N GLU A 233 4.90 26.31 8.98
CA GLU A 233 5.34 27.71 8.88
C GLU A 233 4.34 28.57 8.10
N MET A 234 3.78 28.04 7.00
CA MET A 234 2.76 28.74 6.21
C MET A 234 1.52 29.10 7.03
N TYR A 235 0.95 28.14 7.77
CA TYR A 235 -0.22 28.38 8.63
C TYR A 235 0.10 29.14 9.93
N TRP A 236 1.36 29.13 10.36
CA TRP A 236 1.81 29.93 11.50
C TRP A 236 1.95 31.42 11.16
N GLN A 237 2.49 31.72 9.97
CA GLN A 237 2.78 33.10 9.56
C GLN A 237 1.58 33.82 8.95
N SER A 238 0.56 33.09 8.48
CA SER A 238 -0.56 33.65 7.73
C SER A 238 -1.90 33.15 8.26
N ALA A 239 -2.88 34.06 8.38
CA ALA A 239 -4.25 33.68 8.70
C ALA A 239 -4.88 32.87 7.56
N THR A 240 -5.75 31.92 7.89
CA THR A 240 -6.58 31.20 6.90
C THR A 240 -7.64 32.12 6.32
N ALA A 241 -8.00 31.88 5.06
CA ALA A 241 -8.97 32.72 4.33
C ALA A 241 -10.41 32.56 4.84
N ASP A 242 -10.74 31.40 5.42
CA ASP A 242 -12.07 31.06 5.96
C ASP A 242 -12.15 31.13 7.50
N GLY A 243 -11.01 31.36 8.17
CA GLY A 243 -10.91 31.41 9.62
C GLY A 243 -10.78 30.06 10.30
N GLU A 244 -10.62 28.94 9.57
CA GLU A 244 -10.29 27.64 10.16
C GLU A 244 -8.92 27.69 10.87
N VAL A 245 -8.79 27.01 12.00
CA VAL A 245 -7.51 26.87 12.72
C VAL A 245 -6.84 25.58 12.30
N VAL A 246 -5.69 25.69 11.63
CA VAL A 246 -4.92 24.53 11.15
C VAL A 246 -3.72 24.30 12.06
N SER A 247 -3.58 23.07 12.57
CA SER A 247 -2.39 22.58 13.25
C SER A 247 -1.75 21.47 12.43
N VAL A 248 -0.41 21.42 12.40
CA VAL A 248 0.35 20.49 11.55
C VAL A 248 1.31 19.74 12.46
N HIS A 249 1.31 18.41 12.37
CA HIS A 249 2.05 17.52 13.26
C HIS A 249 2.73 16.41 12.47
N GLN A 250 3.94 16.03 12.88
CA GLN A 250 4.69 14.91 12.34
C GLN A 250 5.20 14.02 13.48
N PRO A 251 4.88 12.71 13.50
CA PRO A 251 5.32 11.81 14.57
C PRO A 251 6.83 11.56 14.60
N SER A 252 7.43 11.31 13.43
CA SER A 252 8.87 11.08 13.31
C SER A 252 9.43 11.61 11.98
N HIS A 253 10.75 11.74 11.92
CA HIS A 253 11.51 12.13 10.73
C HIS A 253 12.82 11.31 10.72
N GLU A 254 12.74 10.01 10.43
CA GLU A 254 13.89 9.11 10.54
C GLU A 254 15.03 9.40 9.52
N GLU A 255 14.80 10.33 8.58
CA GLU A 255 15.68 10.75 7.47
C GLU A 255 16.01 9.64 6.46
N PHE A 256 16.31 8.44 6.93
CA PHE A 256 16.64 7.27 6.15
C PHE A 256 15.71 6.10 6.47
N GLN A 257 15.55 5.21 5.49
CA GLN A 257 14.80 3.97 5.65
C GLN A 257 15.74 2.87 6.14
N GLU A 258 15.51 2.36 7.35
CA GLU A 258 16.29 1.27 7.95
C GLU A 258 15.41 0.07 8.25
N PHE A 259 15.56 -0.99 7.47
CA PHE A 259 14.76 -2.21 7.64
C PHE A 259 15.31 -3.09 8.76
N PHE A 260 14.41 -3.82 9.42
CA PHE A 260 14.73 -4.83 10.43
C PHE A 260 15.40 -4.27 11.69
N LEU A 261 15.20 -2.97 11.95
CA LEU A 261 15.47 -2.34 13.23
C LEU A 261 14.14 -2.16 13.94
N ALA A 262 13.95 -2.89 15.04
CA ALA A 262 12.66 -2.99 15.72
C ALA A 262 12.01 -1.61 15.98
N MET A 263 12.77 -0.64 16.48
CA MET A 263 12.23 0.70 16.75
C MET A 263 11.84 1.48 15.48
N HIS A 264 12.59 1.33 14.39
CA HIS A 264 12.27 1.98 13.11
C HIS A 264 10.99 1.40 12.51
N ASP A 265 10.90 0.07 12.47
CA ASP A 265 9.72 -0.67 12.00
C ASP A 265 8.48 -0.36 12.87
N MET A 266 8.64 -0.28 14.20
CA MET A 266 7.56 0.10 15.13
C MET A 266 7.03 1.51 14.87
N LYS A 267 7.90 2.50 14.68
CA LYS A 267 7.50 3.88 14.36
C LYS A 267 6.80 3.95 13.01
N ALA A 268 7.35 3.29 12.00
CA ALA A 268 6.73 3.21 10.67
C ALA A 268 5.32 2.62 10.74
N LEU A 269 5.13 1.52 11.50
CA LEU A 269 3.82 0.93 11.69
C LEU A 269 2.88 1.87 12.46
N ALA A 270 3.36 2.54 13.51
CA ALA A 270 2.57 3.50 14.27
C ALA A 270 2.07 4.65 13.37
N GLU A 271 2.92 5.16 12.48
CA GLU A 271 2.56 6.18 11.51
C GLU A 271 1.51 5.71 10.49
N MET A 272 1.63 4.47 9.97
CA MET A 272 0.60 3.89 9.11
C MET A 272 -0.76 3.81 9.82
N TYR A 273 -0.75 3.42 11.10
CA TYR A 273 -1.95 3.39 11.93
C TYR A 273 -2.53 4.78 12.20
N LEU A 274 -1.69 5.77 12.49
CA LEU A 274 -2.13 7.16 12.65
C LEU A 274 -2.79 7.71 11.38
N LEU A 275 -2.21 7.45 10.20
CA LEU A 275 -2.81 7.80 8.90
C LEU A 275 -4.18 7.13 8.71
N SER A 276 -4.33 5.89 9.16
CA SER A 276 -5.59 5.14 9.02
C SER A 276 -6.76 5.72 9.83
N MET A 277 -6.47 6.58 10.81
CA MET A 277 -7.46 7.19 11.71
C MET A 277 -7.82 8.63 11.33
N THR A 278 -7.36 9.11 10.17
CA THR A 278 -7.72 10.46 9.67
C THR A 278 -9.02 10.43 8.86
N ASP A 279 -9.73 11.56 8.78
CA ASP A 279 -10.99 11.68 8.03
C ASP A 279 -10.76 11.68 6.50
N ALA A 280 -9.66 12.28 6.05
CA ALA A 280 -9.23 12.28 4.66
C ALA A 280 -7.73 12.02 4.57
N ILE A 281 -7.27 11.45 3.44
CA ILE A 281 -5.86 11.12 3.25
C ILE A 281 -5.37 11.48 1.85
N VAL A 282 -4.22 12.13 1.79
CA VAL A 282 -3.41 12.37 0.58
C VAL A 282 -2.19 11.45 0.65
N THR A 283 -1.89 10.72 -0.42
CA THR A 283 -0.77 9.76 -0.45
C THR A 283 0.10 9.94 -1.69
N SER A 284 1.41 9.65 -1.55
CA SER A 284 2.33 9.64 -2.67
C SER A 284 2.10 8.43 -3.58
N GLY A 285 2.04 8.67 -4.88
CA GLY A 285 1.98 7.60 -5.88
C GLY A 285 3.13 6.60 -5.70
N TRP A 286 2.80 5.30 -5.88
CA TRP A 286 3.68 4.14 -5.70
C TRP A 286 4.09 3.83 -4.26
N SER A 287 3.69 4.62 -3.27
CA SER A 287 4.04 4.34 -1.87
C SER A 287 3.15 3.25 -1.27
N THR A 288 3.70 2.06 -1.05
CA THR A 288 3.02 0.98 -0.32
C THR A 288 2.70 1.37 1.12
N PHE A 289 3.49 2.25 1.74
CA PHE A 289 3.19 2.86 3.04
C PHE A 289 1.83 3.59 3.02
N GLY A 290 1.59 4.39 1.99
CA GLY A 290 0.31 5.06 1.78
C GLY A 290 -0.85 4.09 1.51
N TYR A 291 -0.58 2.98 0.81
CA TYR A 291 -1.59 1.93 0.60
C TYR A 291 -1.99 1.26 1.91
N VAL A 292 -1.05 0.97 2.80
CA VAL A 292 -1.36 0.38 4.11
C VAL A 292 -2.17 1.36 4.96
N GLY A 293 -1.73 2.63 5.07
CA GLY A 293 -2.46 3.63 5.86
C GLY A 293 -3.90 3.85 5.38
N SER A 294 -4.09 4.08 4.08
CA SER A 294 -5.43 4.24 3.49
C SER A 294 -6.28 2.96 3.56
N GLY A 295 -5.67 1.81 3.27
CA GLY A 295 -6.32 0.51 3.26
C GLY A 295 -6.75 0.02 4.64
N LEU A 296 -5.99 0.30 5.72
CA LEU A 296 -6.39 0.00 7.10
C LEU A 296 -7.60 0.85 7.53
N GLY A 297 -7.61 2.13 7.14
CA GLY A 297 -8.66 3.10 7.50
C GLY A 297 -9.93 2.97 6.67
N GLY A 298 -9.88 2.21 5.56
CA GLY A 298 -10.96 2.16 4.58
C GLY A 298 -11.14 3.50 3.84
N LEU A 299 -10.05 4.26 3.69
CA LEU A 299 -10.03 5.59 3.11
C LEU A 299 -9.74 5.49 1.61
N THR A 300 -10.51 6.17 0.78
CA THR A 300 -10.18 6.35 -0.64
C THR A 300 -9.25 7.55 -0.79
N PRO A 301 -7.94 7.37 -1.07
CA PRO A 301 -6.96 8.44 -0.99
C PRO A 301 -7.05 9.43 -2.15
N TYR A 302 -6.58 10.65 -1.92
CA TYR A 302 -6.13 11.55 -2.99
C TYR A 302 -4.68 11.23 -3.35
N LEU A 303 -4.45 10.77 -4.57
CA LEU A 303 -3.15 10.30 -5.03
C LEU A 303 -2.35 11.42 -5.67
N MET A 304 -1.22 11.77 -5.08
CA MET A 304 -0.22 12.64 -5.68
C MET A 304 0.53 11.86 -6.75
N MET A 305 0.30 12.22 -8.01
CA MET A 305 0.92 11.57 -9.16
C MET A 305 2.42 11.85 -9.17
N ARG A 306 3.23 10.82 -9.40
CA ARG A 306 4.69 10.96 -9.48
C ARG A 306 5.06 11.97 -10.58
N PRO A 307 5.92 12.96 -10.30
CA PRO A 307 6.48 13.83 -11.34
C PRO A 307 7.28 13.01 -12.36
N VAL A 308 6.99 13.19 -13.65
CA VAL A 308 7.77 12.59 -14.74
C VAL A 308 8.70 13.66 -15.30
N HIS A 309 10.00 13.38 -15.39
CA HIS A 309 11.03 14.36 -15.81
C HIS A 309 11.01 15.68 -15.03
N ARG A 310 10.74 15.62 -13.71
CA ARG A 310 10.64 16.80 -12.82
C ARG A 310 9.57 17.83 -13.22
N LYS A 311 8.66 17.48 -14.13
CA LYS A 311 7.48 18.29 -14.41
C LYS A 311 6.31 17.79 -13.60
N LEU A 312 5.66 18.73 -12.92
CA LEU A 312 4.44 18.44 -12.19
C LEU A 312 3.31 18.14 -13.19
N PRO A 313 2.51 17.09 -12.94
CA PRO A 313 1.37 16.78 -13.79
C PRO A 313 0.30 17.89 -13.74
N ASP A 314 -0.46 18.04 -14.82
CA ASP A 314 -1.53 19.05 -14.95
C ASP A 314 -2.58 18.91 -13.83
N THR A 315 -2.90 17.67 -13.45
CA THR A 315 -3.68 17.37 -12.24
C THR A 315 -2.72 17.04 -11.10
N ARG A 316 -2.76 17.84 -10.03
CA ARG A 316 -1.82 17.75 -8.90
C ARG A 316 -2.03 16.51 -8.05
N CYS A 317 -3.28 16.14 -7.84
CA CYS A 317 -3.67 14.83 -7.34
C CYS A 317 -5.01 14.39 -7.91
N LYS A 318 -5.32 13.10 -7.81
CA LYS A 318 -6.62 12.54 -8.21
C LYS A 318 -7.16 11.67 -7.11
N ARG A 319 -8.46 11.74 -6.86
CA ARG A 319 -9.12 10.77 -5.98
C ARG A 319 -8.98 9.36 -6.58
N ALA A 320 -8.53 8.42 -5.77
CA ALA A 320 -8.38 7.03 -6.18
C ALA A 320 -9.75 6.41 -6.50
N MET A 321 -9.72 5.32 -7.26
CA MET A 321 -10.93 4.57 -7.60
C MET A 321 -11.50 3.82 -6.39
N SER A 322 -10.63 3.42 -5.45
CA SER A 322 -11.02 2.75 -4.21
C SER A 322 -9.91 2.87 -3.16
N MET A 323 -10.12 2.24 -2.00
CA MET A 323 -9.15 2.06 -0.93
C MET A 323 -8.19 0.87 -1.14
N GLU A 324 -8.34 0.09 -2.23
CA GLU A 324 -7.46 -1.05 -2.48
C GLU A 324 -6.03 -0.62 -2.82
N PRO A 325 -5.02 -1.32 -2.28
CA PRO A 325 -3.64 -1.18 -2.74
C PRO A 325 -3.51 -1.51 -4.22
N CYS A 326 -2.55 -0.85 -4.87
CA CYS A 326 -2.16 -1.21 -6.23
C CYS A 326 -1.34 -2.50 -6.25
N ALA A 327 -1.71 -3.45 -7.11
CA ALA A 327 -0.81 -4.52 -7.55
C ALA A 327 0.22 -3.96 -8.53
N GLN A 328 1.42 -3.62 -8.03
CA GLN A 328 2.50 -3.10 -8.87
C GLN A 328 3.08 -4.23 -9.73
N GLY A 329 3.11 -4.03 -11.06
CA GLY A 329 3.58 -5.05 -12.01
C GLY A 329 2.63 -6.24 -12.17
N PRO A 330 1.30 -6.02 -12.37
CA PRO A 330 0.35 -7.12 -12.49
C PRO A 330 0.75 -7.96 -13.69
N ALA A 331 0.62 -9.27 -13.54
CA ALA A 331 0.99 -10.15 -14.62
C ALA A 331 -0.13 -10.18 -15.68
N TYR A 332 0.23 -9.83 -16.91
CA TYR A 332 -0.66 -9.89 -18.07
C TYR A 332 -0.62 -11.31 -18.63
N PHE A 333 -1.45 -12.20 -18.06
CA PHE A 333 -1.57 -13.58 -18.54
C PHE A 333 -3.04 -13.94 -18.76
N GLU A 334 -3.29 -14.85 -19.71
CA GLU A 334 -4.60 -15.47 -19.93
C GLU A 334 -4.49 -16.95 -19.50
N CYS A 335 -4.97 -17.29 -18.30
CA CYS A 335 -4.82 -18.65 -17.74
C CYS A 335 -5.45 -19.73 -18.63
N THR A 336 -6.52 -19.39 -19.37
CA THR A 336 -7.20 -20.30 -20.28
C THR A 336 -6.38 -20.66 -21.53
N ARG A 337 -5.40 -19.83 -21.90
CA ARG A 337 -4.57 -20.04 -23.11
C ARG A 337 -3.14 -20.52 -22.83
N ARG A 338 -2.68 -20.48 -21.58
CA ARG A 338 -1.29 -20.87 -21.19
C ARG A 338 -0.20 -20.14 -22.00
N GLU A 339 -0.51 -18.96 -22.52
CA GLU A 339 0.40 -18.15 -23.32
C GLU A 339 0.71 -16.83 -22.61
N TYR A 340 2.00 -16.48 -22.60
CA TYR A 340 2.45 -15.16 -22.18
C TYR A 340 2.40 -14.22 -23.39
N ASN A 341 1.42 -13.32 -23.43
CA ASN A 341 1.29 -12.37 -24.52
C ASN A 341 2.16 -11.13 -24.26
N HIS A 342 3.39 -11.14 -24.82
CA HIS A 342 4.35 -10.03 -24.76
C HIS A 342 3.85 -8.69 -25.35
N GLY A 343 2.65 -8.63 -25.93
CA GLY A 343 2.19 -7.45 -26.69
C GLY A 343 0.67 -7.26 -26.78
N ARG A 344 -0.13 -7.81 -25.85
CA ARG A 344 -1.55 -7.48 -25.77
C ARG A 344 -1.89 -6.92 -24.40
N SER A 345 -2.34 -5.67 -24.38
CA SER A 345 -3.20 -5.14 -23.32
C SER A 345 -4.45 -6.02 -23.26
N PHE A 346 -4.40 -7.08 -22.47
CA PHE A 346 -5.61 -7.74 -22.02
C PHE A 346 -6.25 -6.78 -21.03
N SER A 347 -7.49 -6.40 -21.33
CA SER A 347 -8.39 -5.77 -20.38
C SER A 347 -9.24 -6.89 -19.77
N PRO A 348 -8.78 -7.60 -18.72
CA PRO A 348 -9.71 -8.37 -17.93
C PRO A 348 -10.51 -7.40 -17.06
N ALA A 349 -11.68 -7.84 -16.62
CA ALA A 349 -12.67 -7.07 -15.89
C ALA A 349 -12.26 -6.64 -14.46
N CYS A 350 -11.08 -6.05 -14.29
CA CYS A 350 -10.76 -5.09 -13.24
C CYS A 350 -10.54 -3.73 -13.93
N PRO A 351 -11.58 -2.88 -14.03
CA PRO A 351 -11.39 -1.55 -14.61
C PRO A 351 -10.44 -0.75 -13.72
N GLY A 352 -9.32 -0.29 -14.30
CA GLY A 352 -8.39 0.64 -13.66
C GLY A 352 -6.95 0.15 -13.62
N SER A 353 -6.14 0.56 -14.59
CA SER A 353 -4.69 0.61 -14.36
C SER A 353 -4.42 1.54 -13.16
N CYS A 354 -3.50 1.15 -12.28
CA CYS A 354 -3.22 1.95 -11.11
C CYS A 354 -2.81 3.38 -11.52
N PRO A 355 -3.39 4.43 -10.91
CA PRO A 355 -2.96 5.79 -11.19
C PRO A 355 -1.46 5.93 -10.90
N GLY A 356 -0.69 6.26 -11.94
CA GLY A 356 0.75 6.45 -11.87
C GLY A 356 1.60 5.24 -12.25
N SER A 357 1.05 4.03 -12.46
CA SER A 357 1.84 2.95 -13.07
C SER A 357 2.21 3.39 -14.49
N ALA A 358 3.50 3.41 -14.82
CA ALA A 358 3.94 3.70 -16.18
C ALA A 358 3.33 2.62 -17.08
N SER A 359 2.32 2.99 -17.87
CA SER A 359 1.98 2.23 -19.06
C SER A 359 3.21 2.29 -19.96
N SER A 360 4.01 1.23 -19.99
CA SER A 360 4.93 1.00 -21.11
C SER A 360 4.10 1.18 -22.38
N GLY A 361 4.52 2.15 -23.19
CA GLY A 361 3.62 2.96 -24.00
C GLY A 361 2.70 2.20 -24.93
N GLU A 362 1.46 2.68 -25.02
CA GLU A 362 0.75 2.95 -26.28
C GLU A 362 -0.56 3.67 -25.96
N ARG A 363 -0.91 4.66 -26.78
CA ARG A 363 -2.14 5.47 -26.66
C ARG A 363 -3.37 4.57 -26.67
N ALA A 364 -4.19 4.60 -25.63
CA ALA A 364 -5.54 4.06 -25.67
C ALA A 364 -6.56 5.20 -25.54
N ASN A 365 -7.32 5.41 -26.61
CA ASN A 365 -8.38 6.39 -26.74
C ASN A 365 -9.48 6.21 -25.69
N ASN A 366 -10.10 7.34 -25.32
CA ASN A 366 -11.37 7.45 -24.62
C ASN A 366 -12.39 6.38 -25.07
N ALA A 367 -12.83 5.54 -24.15
CA ALA A 367 -14.11 4.86 -24.24
C ALA A 367 -14.66 4.60 -22.84
N SER A 368 -15.57 5.47 -22.43
CA SER A 368 -16.55 5.24 -21.38
C SER A 368 -17.41 4.02 -21.72
N LEU A 369 -17.43 3.00 -20.87
CA LEU A 369 -18.45 1.95 -20.89
C LEU A 369 -18.95 1.72 -19.47
N GLY A 370 -20.19 2.12 -19.24
CA GLY A 370 -20.91 1.98 -17.98
C GLY A 370 -21.27 0.54 -17.66
N LEU A 371 -21.57 0.30 -16.39
CA LEU A 371 -22.17 -0.92 -15.88
C LEU A 371 -23.45 -0.53 -15.15
N ASN A 372 -24.59 -1.00 -15.68
CA ASN A 372 -25.79 -1.27 -14.89
C ASN A 372 -25.61 -2.57 -14.12
#